data_AF-A0A821KM19-F1
#
_entry.id   AF-A0A821KM19-F1
#
_cell.length_a   1.000
_cell.length_b   1.000
_cell.length_c   1.000
_cell.angle_alpha   90.00
_cell.angle_beta   90.00
_cell.angle_gamma   90.00
#
_symmetry.space_group_name_H-M   'P 1'
#
loop_
_entity.id
_entity.type
_entity.pdbx_description
1 polymer ?
#
loop_
_entity_poly.entity_id
_entity_poly.type
_entity_poly.pdbx_seq_one_letter_code
_entity_poly.pdbx_strand_id
1 'polypeptide(L)'
;RDCETKYNIYLLYPNQPKNSSTNYSIHIDLFDKMTLNYLGSWHLSIPFQFLPVNRIAAQLFIPSSKIISKSCPLFCGKHGRCAEYMNKNFSYFCQCDEGYSGSQCNI
;
A
#
# COMPACT_ATOMS: atom_id res chain seq x y z
N ARG A 1 13.63 -10.12 -24.13
CA ARG A 1 13.98 -10.76 -22.84
C ARG A 1 13.04 -10.16 -21.82
N ASP A 2 11.96 -10.87 -21.49
CA ASP A 2 10.95 -10.41 -20.54
C ASP A 2 11.56 -10.32 -19.14
N CYS A 3 11.74 -9.09 -18.66
CA CYS A 3 12.26 -8.79 -17.32
C CYS A 3 11.12 -8.52 -16.32
N GLU A 4 10.00 -9.25 -16.43
CA GLU A 4 8.91 -9.14 -15.46
C GLU A 4 9.10 -10.17 -14.34
N THR A 5 9.72 -9.75 -13.24
CA THR A 5 9.82 -10.57 -12.03
C THR A 5 8.42 -10.77 -11.44
N LYS A 6 7.98 -12.03 -11.31
CA LYS A 6 6.67 -12.40 -10.77
C LYS A 6 6.79 -12.86 -9.32
N TYR A 7 5.94 -12.32 -8.46
CA TYR A 7 5.84 -12.75 -7.06
C TYR A 7 4.48 -13.41 -6.81
N ASN A 8 4.51 -14.57 -6.15
CA ASN A 8 3.30 -15.30 -5.77
C ASN A 8 3.19 -15.27 -4.24
N ILE A 9 2.21 -14.54 -3.71
CA ILE A 9 1.97 -14.38 -2.28
C ILE A 9 0.57 -14.90 -1.98
N TYR A 10 0.45 -15.73 -0.95
CA TYR A 10 -0.84 -16.24 -0.47
C TYR A 10 -1.31 -15.38 0.69
N LEU A 11 -2.48 -14.75 0.52
CA LEU A 11 -3.14 -13.96 1.55
C LEU A 11 -4.32 -14.77 2.13
N LEU A 12 -4.39 -14.83 3.45
CA LEU A 12 -5.47 -15.48 4.20
C LEU A 12 -6.19 -14.44 5.04
N TYR A 13 -7.51 -14.56 5.16
CA TYR A 13 -8.27 -13.75 6.10
C TYR A 13 -8.08 -14.28 7.54
N PRO A 14 -8.06 -13.39 8.56
CA PRO A 14 -7.99 -13.83 9.96
C PRO A 14 -9.15 -14.75 10.36
N ASN A 15 -10.36 -14.42 9.91
CA ASN A 15 -11.58 -15.20 10.11
C ASN A 15 -12.20 -15.51 8.74
N GLN A 16 -12.76 -16.72 8.58
CA GLN A 16 -13.48 -17.13 7.36
C GLN A 16 -14.96 -17.38 7.67
N PRO A 17 -15.91 -16.83 6.88
CA PRO A 17 -15.73 -15.97 5.70
C PRO A 17 -15.33 -14.51 6.04
N LYS A 18 -14.95 -13.73 5.00
CA LYS A 18 -14.69 -12.28 5.11
C LYS A 18 -15.85 -11.57 5.80
N ASN A 19 -15.57 -10.67 6.73
CA ASN A 19 -16.58 -9.81 7.33
C ASN A 19 -17.05 -8.74 6.32
N SER A 20 -18.31 -8.80 5.90
CA SER A 20 -18.89 -7.88 4.91
C SER A 20 -19.00 -6.44 5.39
N SER A 21 -18.99 -6.20 6.69
CA SER A 21 -19.02 -4.85 7.28
C SER A 21 -17.66 -4.15 7.25
N THR A 22 -16.60 -4.84 6.81
CA THR A 22 -15.24 -4.30 6.75
C THR A 22 -14.70 -4.26 5.33
N ASN A 23 -13.98 -3.19 5.01
CA ASN A 23 -13.28 -3.04 3.74
C ASN A 23 -11.87 -3.60 3.86
N TYR A 24 -11.54 -4.54 2.98
CA TYR A 24 -10.22 -5.15 2.92
C TYR A 24 -9.49 -4.66 1.68
N SER A 25 -8.24 -4.30 1.86
CA SER A 25 -7.33 -3.89 0.81
C SER A 25 -5.94 -4.47 1.05
N ILE A 26 -5.14 -4.47 -0.01
CA ILE A 26 -3.72 -4.81 0.02
C ILE A 26 -2.97 -3.49 -0.13
N HIS A 27 -2.18 -3.17 0.89
CA HIS A 27 -1.22 -2.08 0.85
C HIS A 27 0.16 -2.69 0.57
N ILE A 28 0.86 -2.18 -0.44
CA ILE A 28 2.18 -2.68 -0.83
C ILE A 28 3.14 -1.51 -0.79
N ASP A 29 4.18 -1.62 0.02
CA ASP A 29 5.23 -0.62 0.13
C ASP A 29 6.48 -1.01 -0.66
N LEU A 30 7.09 -0.03 -1.31
CA LEU A 30 8.40 -0.15 -1.95
C LEU A 30 9.45 0.60 -1.15
N PHE A 31 10.51 -0.12 -0.82
CA PHE A 31 11.70 0.43 -0.19
C PHE A 31 12.93 0.16 -1.05
N ASP A 32 13.87 1.11 -1.01
CA ASP A 32 15.22 0.89 -1.53
C ASP A 32 15.91 -0.20 -0.68
N LYS A 33 16.46 -1.21 -1.35
CA LYS A 33 17.02 -2.39 -0.66
C LYS A 33 18.21 -2.07 0.24
N MET A 34 19.03 -1.08 -0.14
CA MET A 34 20.29 -0.79 0.57
C MET A 34 20.09 0.22 1.68
N THR A 35 19.33 1.27 1.40
CA THR A 35 19.11 2.40 2.32
C THR A 35 17.85 2.26 3.16
N LEU A 36 16.97 1.30 2.82
CA LEU A 36 15.63 1.14 3.41
C LEU A 36 14.76 2.40 3.31
N ASN A 37 15.08 3.28 2.35
CA ASN A 37 14.30 4.46 2.09
C ASN A 37 13.02 4.09 1.35
N TYR A 38 11.89 4.53 1.87
CA TYR A 38 10.59 4.39 1.19
C TYR A 38 10.57 5.16 -0.13
N LEU A 39 10.02 4.51 -1.16
CA LEU A 39 9.91 5.03 -2.53
C LEU A 39 8.47 5.25 -2.98
N GLY A 40 7.51 4.47 -2.45
CA GLY A 40 6.11 4.56 -2.85
C GLY A 40 5.27 3.40 -2.36
N SER A 41 3.95 3.52 -2.53
CA SER A 41 3.01 2.45 -2.20
C SER A 41 1.93 2.27 -3.25
N TRP A 42 1.37 1.07 -3.30
CA TRP A 42 0.15 0.74 -4.05
C TRP A 42 -0.97 0.33 -3.11
N HIS A 43 -2.19 0.65 -3.52
CA HIS A 43 -3.41 0.24 -2.82
C HIS A 43 -4.33 -0.55 -3.73
N LEU A 44 -4.53 -1.83 -3.44
CA LEU A 44 -5.40 -2.72 -4.21
C LEU A 44 -6.63 -3.08 -3.37
N SER A 45 -7.83 -2.89 -3.92
CA SER A 45 -9.07 -3.30 -3.23
C SER A 45 -9.32 -4.80 -3.39
N ILE A 46 -9.85 -5.48 -2.37
CA ILE A 46 -10.18 -6.91 -2.42
C ILE A 46 -11.70 -7.10 -2.58
N PRO A 47 -12.21 -7.39 -3.80
CA PRO A 47 -13.65 -7.56 -4.03
C PRO A 47 -14.18 -8.93 -3.57
N PHE A 48 -13.30 -9.90 -3.28
CA PHE A 48 -13.70 -11.30 -3.04
C PHE A 48 -14.04 -11.60 -1.59
N GLN A 49 -15.10 -12.38 -1.36
CA GLN A 49 -15.51 -12.84 -0.02
C GLN A 49 -14.66 -14.01 0.50
N PHE A 50 -14.04 -14.79 -0.39
CA PHE A 50 -13.26 -15.97 -0.04
C PHE A 50 -11.85 -15.92 -0.66
N LEU A 51 -10.84 -16.01 0.19
CA LEU A 51 -9.45 -16.34 -0.15
C LEU A 51 -9.16 -17.69 0.53
N PRO A 52 -8.54 -18.69 -0.15
CA PRO A 52 -7.66 -18.54 -1.32
C PRO A 52 -8.25 -18.92 -2.70
N VAL A 53 -9.55 -19.20 -2.81
CA VAL A 53 -10.13 -19.67 -4.09
C VAL A 53 -10.04 -18.60 -5.20
N ASN A 54 -10.10 -17.32 -4.84
CA ASN A 54 -9.94 -16.21 -5.77
C ASN A 54 -8.50 -15.68 -5.76
N ARG A 55 -7.98 -15.31 -6.94
CA ARG A 55 -6.64 -14.72 -7.11
C ARG A 55 -6.72 -13.25 -7.49
N ILE A 56 -5.85 -12.44 -6.90
CA ILE A 56 -5.60 -11.06 -7.33
C ILE A 56 -4.24 -11.04 -8.03
N ALA A 57 -4.22 -10.56 -9.28
CA ALA A 57 -3.01 -10.29 -10.02
C ALA A 57 -2.95 -8.79 -10.33
N ALA A 58 -1.84 -8.15 -9.99
CA ALA A 58 -1.61 -6.73 -10.24
C ALA A 58 -0.21 -6.54 -10.81
N GLN A 59 -0.10 -5.72 -11.85
CA GLN A 59 1.18 -5.27 -12.39
C GLN A 59 1.57 -3.97 -11.69
N LEU A 60 2.72 -3.96 -11.03
CA LEU A 60 3.23 -2.79 -10.33
C LEU A 60 4.27 -2.09 -11.20
N PHE A 61 3.99 -0.83 -11.57
CA PHE A 61 4.94 -0.02 -12.32
C PHE A 61 5.87 0.73 -11.36
N ILE A 62 7.15 0.32 -11.31
CA ILE A 62 8.16 0.93 -10.46
C ILE A 62 8.82 2.10 -11.22
N PRO A 63 8.65 3.35 -10.79
CA PRO A 63 9.27 4.48 -11.45
C PRO A 63 10.77 4.52 -11.18
N SER A 64 11.54 4.94 -12.17
CA SER A 64 13.00 5.10 -12.07
C SER A 64 13.42 6.33 -11.25
N SER A 65 12.49 7.24 -10.95
CA SER A 65 12.74 8.48 -10.20
C SER A 65 11.78 8.60 -9.01
N LYS A 66 12.22 9.34 -7.97
CA LYS A 66 11.39 9.60 -6.79
C LYS A 66 10.15 10.39 -7.21
N ILE A 67 8.96 9.84 -6.95
CA ILE A 67 7.70 10.58 -7.06
C ILE A 67 7.63 11.50 -5.85
N ILE A 68 8.14 12.73 -6.01
CA ILE A 68 7.95 13.78 -5.01
C ILE A 68 6.52 14.30 -5.20
N SER A 69 5.59 13.87 -4.34
CA SER A 69 4.25 14.46 -4.31
C SER A 69 4.39 15.93 -3.85
N LYS A 70 4.09 16.87 -4.76
CA LYS A 70 4.36 18.31 -4.56
C LYS A 70 3.33 19.00 -3.67
N SER A 71 2.13 18.46 -3.53
CA SER A 71 1.05 19.02 -2.72
C SER A 71 0.30 17.90 -2.07
N CYS A 72 0.40 17.79 -0.75
CA CYS A 72 -0.41 16.86 0.00
C CYS A 72 -1.54 17.59 0.74
N PRO A 73 -2.80 17.15 0.59
CA PRO A 73 -3.94 17.68 1.33
C PRO A 73 -4.14 17.05 2.73
N LEU A 74 -3.48 15.94 3.03
CA LEU A 74 -3.68 15.14 4.24
C LEU A 74 -2.77 15.60 5.39
N PHE A 75 -3.36 15.87 6.57
CA PHE A 75 -2.63 16.15 7.79
C PHE A 75 -2.26 14.86 8.52
N CYS A 76 -0.95 14.58 8.60
CA CYS A 76 -0.39 13.35 9.19
C CYS A 76 0.26 13.55 10.56
N GLY A 77 -0.15 14.59 11.28
CA GLY A 77 0.41 14.90 12.60
C GLY A 77 1.88 15.33 12.53
N LYS A 78 2.61 15.07 13.63
CA LYS A 78 4.06 15.35 13.75
C LYS A 78 4.94 14.12 13.51
N HIS A 79 4.34 12.93 13.45
CA HIS A 79 5.02 11.64 13.44
C HIS A 79 4.72 10.86 12.16
N GLY A 80 4.54 11.59 11.07
CA GLY A 80 4.21 11.01 9.81
C GLY A 80 4.32 12.01 8.70
N ARG A 81 4.37 11.46 7.50
CA ARG A 81 4.39 12.22 6.26
C ARG A 81 3.29 11.73 5.34
N CYS A 82 2.79 12.66 4.56
CA CYS A 82 1.82 12.30 3.56
C CYS A 82 2.47 11.70 2.32
N ALA A 83 1.85 10.65 1.81
CA ALA A 83 2.23 9.99 0.58
C ALA A 83 1.01 9.78 -0.32
N GLU A 84 1.25 9.77 -1.63
CA GLU A 84 0.25 9.44 -2.64
C GLU A 84 0.46 8.00 -3.14
N TYR A 85 -0.63 7.31 -3.41
CA TYR A 85 -0.58 5.97 -4.00
C TYR A 85 -0.18 6.01 -5.47
N MET A 86 0.77 5.16 -5.86
CA MET A 86 1.29 5.10 -7.22
C MET A 86 0.26 4.62 -8.26
N ASN A 87 -0.76 3.86 -7.85
CA ASN A 87 -1.82 3.38 -8.73
C ASN A 87 -3.14 4.15 -8.63
N LYS A 88 -3.21 5.21 -7.83
CA LYS A 88 -4.44 5.98 -7.64
C LYS A 88 -4.13 7.45 -7.59
N ASN A 89 -4.45 8.14 -8.68
CA ASN A 89 -4.32 9.58 -8.77
C ASN A 89 -5.13 10.26 -7.65
N PHE A 90 -4.50 11.21 -6.96
CA PHE A 90 -5.10 12.01 -5.90
C PHE A 90 -5.60 11.19 -4.69
N SER A 91 -5.06 9.99 -4.49
CA SER A 91 -5.34 9.17 -3.31
C SER A 91 -4.16 9.19 -2.36
N TYR A 92 -4.35 9.80 -1.19
CA TYR A 92 -3.31 10.06 -0.21
C TYR A 92 -3.50 9.22 1.05
N PHE A 93 -2.40 8.95 1.74
CA PHE A 93 -2.39 8.31 3.04
C PHE A 93 -1.24 8.87 3.89
N CYS A 94 -1.32 8.64 5.21
CA CYS A 94 -0.24 8.97 6.11
C CYS A 94 0.69 7.78 6.27
N GLN A 95 1.96 7.98 5.90
CA GLN A 95 3.03 7.09 6.26
C GLN A 95 3.56 7.52 7.62
N CYS A 96 3.36 6.69 8.63
CA CYS A 96 3.79 6.98 9.99
C CYS A 96 5.24 6.60 10.21
N ASP A 97 5.87 7.33 11.12
CA ASP A 97 7.20 7.03 11.63
C ASP A 97 7.15 5.78 12.52
N GLU A 98 8.31 5.18 12.76
CA GLU A 98 8.42 3.98 13.59
C GLU A 98 7.84 4.20 15.00
N GLY A 99 6.99 3.28 15.44
CA GLY A 99 6.29 3.36 16.72
C GLY A 99 4.96 4.13 16.68
N TYR A 100 4.60 4.75 15.55
CA TYR A 100 3.35 5.49 15.39
C TYR A 100 2.39 4.81 14.42
N SER A 101 1.10 5.00 14.66
CA SER A 101 0.03 4.33 13.94
C SER A 101 -1.24 5.17 13.85
N GLY A 102 -2.25 4.62 13.17
CA GLY A 102 -3.52 5.28 12.89
C GLY A 102 -3.50 6.13 11.62
N SER A 103 -4.67 6.60 11.21
CA SER A 103 -4.85 7.33 9.94
C SER A 103 -4.13 8.69 9.89
N GLN A 104 -3.73 9.22 11.05
CA GLN A 104 -3.04 10.50 11.21
C GLN A 104 -1.73 10.39 12.01
N CYS A 105 -1.22 9.18 12.25
CA CYS A 105 0.03 8.96 12.98
C CYS A 105 0.07 9.58 14.38
N ASN A 106 -1.05 9.47 15.11
CA ASN A 106 -1.21 10.05 16.45
C ASN A 106 -1.36 8.99 17.56
N ILE A 107 -1.36 7.70 17.19
CA ILE A 107 -1.49 6.56 18.11
C ILE A 107 -0.15 5.89 18.29
#